data_AF-A6F558-F1
#
_entry.id   AF-A6F558-F1
#
_cell.length_a   1.000
_cell.length_b   1.000
_cell.length_c   1.000
_cell.angle_alpha   90.00
_cell.angle_beta   90.00
_cell.angle_gamma   90.00
#
_symmetry.space_group_name_H-M   'P 1'
#
loop_
_entity.id
_entity.type
_entity.pdbx_description
1 polymer ?
#
loop_
_entity_poly.entity_id
_entity_poly.type
_entity_poly.pdbx_seq_one_letter_code
_entity_poly.pdbx_strand_id
1 'polypeptide(L)' 'MHEHGAGEINFRNVFAALDRLGYGGRVNAEYCLAGDTVSRLGWFGGML' A
#
# COMPACT_ATOMS: atom_id res chain seq x y z
N MET A 1 3.50 -15.23 10.01
CA MET A 1 4.29 -14.53 8.98
C MET A 1 3.32 -13.91 7.99
N HIS A 2 3.04 -12.61 8.09
CA HIS A 2 2.44 -11.82 7.01
C HIS A 2 3.41 -10.67 6.77
N GLU A 3 4.48 -10.99 6.07
CA GLU A 3 5.52 -10.03 5.72
C GLU A 3 5.21 -9.59 4.29
N HIS A 4 4.98 -8.29 4.12
CA HIS A 4 4.67 -7.69 2.83
C HIS A 4 5.75 -8.09 1.81
N GLY A 5 5.36 -8.92 0.84
CA GLY A 5 6.27 -9.49 -0.16
C GLY A 5 5.78 -10.76 -0.86
N ALA A 6 4.70 -11.41 -0.40
CA ALA A 6 4.30 -12.75 -0.90
C ALA A 6 2.89 -12.86 -1.53
N GLY A 7 2.29 -11.77 -2.03
CA GLY A 7 0.94 -11.84 -2.62
C GLY A 7 0.75 -10.90 -3.81
N GLU A 8 1.19 -11.36 -4.99
CA GLU A 8 0.85 -11.02 -6.40
C GLU A 8 0.63 -9.55 -6.86
N ILE A 9 0.16 -8.62 -6.02
CA ILE A 9 -0.23 -7.27 -6.41
C ILE A 9 0.91 -6.29 -6.15
N ASN A 10 1.42 -5.71 -7.24
CA ASN A 10 2.31 -4.56 -7.16
C ASN A 10 1.49 -3.27 -6.96
N PHE A 11 1.38 -2.81 -5.71
CA PHE A 11 0.60 -1.62 -5.35
C PHE A 11 1.06 -0.33 -6.07
N ARG A 12 2.32 -0.24 -6.50
CA ARG A 12 2.79 0.92 -7.29
C ARG A 12 2.00 1.05 -8.59
N ASN A 13 1.73 -0.06 -9.27
CA ASN A 13 0.98 -0.07 -10.52
C ASN A 13 -0.50 0.29 -10.30
N VAL A 14 -1.06 -0.14 -9.16
CA VAL A 14 -2.45 0.19 -8.78
C VAL A 14 -2.59 1.69 -8.55
N PHE A 15 -1.67 2.31 -7.80
CA PHE A 15 -1.69 3.76 -7.56
C PHE A 15 -1.52 4.55 -8.86
N ALA A 16 -0.60 4.14 -9.74
CA ALA A 16 -0.42 4.77 -11.04
C ALA A 16 -1.68 4.67 -11.94
N ALA A 17 -2.43 3.56 -11.86
CA ALA A 17 -3.68 3.40 -12.58
C ALA A 17 -4.80 4.28 -12.01
N LEU A 18 -4.91 4.40 -10.68
CA LEU A 18 -5.87 5.28 -10.02
C LEU A 18 -5.63 6.75 -10.36
N ASP A 19 -4.37 7.18 -10.38
CA ASP A 19 -3.96 8.53 -10.80
C ASP A 19 -4.37 8.80 -12.26
N ARG A 20 -4.04 7.87 -13.17
CA ARG A 20 -4.43 7.97 -14.59
C ARG A 20 -5.94 8.06 -14.80
N LEU A 21 -6.74 7.43 -13.93
CA LEU A 21 -8.20 7.47 -14.00
C LEU A 21 -8.81 8.73 -13.36
N GLY A 22 -8.00 9.60 -12.76
CA GLY A 22 -8.47 10.81 -12.07
C GLY A 22 -9.25 10.49 -10.79
N TYR A 23 -8.89 9.41 -10.09
CA TYR A 23 -9.58 8.99 -8.88
C TYR A 23 -9.33 9.97 -7.72
N GLY A 24 -10.32 10.81 -7.40
CA GLY A 24 -10.27 11.78 -6.30
C GLY A 24 -10.74 11.26 -4.93
N GLY A 25 -10.91 9.95 -4.79
CA GLY A 25 -11.40 9.31 -3.56
C GLY A 25 -10.30 9.03 -2.54
N ARG A 26 -10.58 8.12 -1.59
CA ARG A 26 -9.62 7.69 -0.55
C ARG A 26 -9.30 6.21 -0.71
N VAL A 27 -8.02 5.85 -0.58
CA VAL A 27 -7.56 4.46 -0.52
C VAL A 27 -7.18 4.13 0.92
N ASN A 28 -7.85 3.15 1.54
CA ASN A 28 -7.57 2.72 2.91
C ASN A 28 -6.58 1.56 2.92
N ALA A 29 -5.60 1.64 3.82
CA ALA A 29 -4.62 0.59 4.07
C ALA A 29 -5.15 -0.39 5.14
N GLU A 30 -6.30 -1.03 4.88
CA GLU A 30 -6.89 -1.99 5.83
C GLU A 30 -6.23 -3.37 5.63
N TYR A 31 -5.31 -3.72 6.54
CA TYR A 31 -4.71 -5.04 6.60
C TYR A 31 -4.40 -5.43 8.05
N CYS A 32 -4.52 -6.71 8.36
CA CYS A 32 -4.17 -7.24 9.69
C CYS A 32 -2.66 -7.44 9.77
N LEU A 33 -2.00 -6.57 10.53
CA LEU A 33 -0.55 -6.59 10.70
C LEU A 33 -0.11 -7.72 11.62
N ALA A 34 0.88 -8.50 11.17
CA ALA A 34 1.68 -9.33 12.05
C ALA A 34 2.80 -8.46 12.68
N GLY A 35 2.46 -7.63 13.67
CA GLY A 35 3.41 -6.82 14.43
C GLY A 35 3.03 -5.35 14.59
N ASP A 36 4.01 -4.54 15.01
CA ASP A 36 3.83 -3.10 15.26
C ASP A 36 3.55 -2.29 13.99
N THR A 37 2.60 -1.37 14.07
CA THR A 37 2.11 -0.53 12.96
C THR A 37 3.21 0.36 12.39
N VAL A 38 3.96 1.05 13.25
CA VAL A 38 4.96 2.04 12.80
C VAL A 38 6.08 1.35 12.03
N SER A 39 6.50 0.19 12.51
CA SER A 39 7.57 -0.62 11.92
C SER A 39 7.28 -1.12 10.49
N ARG A 40 6.02 -1.11 10.06
CA ARG A 40 5.57 -1.64 8.76
C ARG A 40 5.12 -0.55 7.78
N LEU A 41 5.12 0.74 8.16
CA LEU A 41 4.74 1.86 7.29
C LEU A 41 5.84 2.33 6.32
N GLY A 42 6.99 1.64 6.26
CA GLY A 42 8.11 2.02 5.38
C GLY A 42 7.77 2.09 3.89
N TRP A 43 6.70 1.41 3.44
CA TRP A 43 6.20 1.49 2.05
C TRP A 43 5.61 2.85 1.68
N PHE A 44 5.13 3.61 2.67
CA PHE A 44 4.48 4.91 2.46
C PHE A 44 5.49 6.05 2.28
N GLY A 45 6.70 5.93 2.86
CA GLY A 45 7.71 7.00 2.90
C GLY A 45 8.33 7.38 1.55
N GLY A 46 8.07 6.61 0.48
CA GLY A 46 8.55 6.91 -0.88
C GLY A 46 7.51 7.55 -1.80
N MET A 47 6.39 8.03 -1.24
CA MET A 47 5.23 8.51 -2.00
C MET A 47 5.07 10.04 -2.01
N LEU A 48 6.10 10.79 -1.56
CA LEU A 48 6.22 12.25 -1.65
C LEU A 48 7.10 12.67 -2.82
#